data_AF-A0A2S6HSG1-F1
#
_entry.id   AF-A0A2S6HSG1-F1
#
_cell.length_a   1.000
_cell.length_b   1.000
_cell.length_c   1.000
_cell.angle_alpha   90.00
_cell.angle_beta   90.00
_cell.angle_gamma   90.00
#
_symmetry.space_group_name_H-M   'P 1'
#
loop_
_entity.id
_entity.type
_entity.pdbx_description
1 polymer ?
#
loop_
_entity_poly.entity_id
_entity_poly.type
_entity_poly.pdbx_seq_one_letter_code
_entity_poly.pdbx_strand_id
1 'polypeptide(L)' 'MSYYVLNDYEHRGTLIRSEGRKSFKYDKERGWVRTGIMAQFRFPDSPVYDSYYEVTEEQASKIMEQK' A
#
# COMPACT_ATOMS: atom_id res chain seq x y z
N MET A 1 -5.60 -11.13 -4.82
CA MET A 1 -4.92 -10.35 -3.77
C MET A 1 -3.79 -9.61 -4.46
N SER A 2 -3.61 -8.33 -4.15
CA SER A 2 -2.63 -7.49 -4.83
C SER A 2 -1.87 -6.64 -3.82
N TYR A 3 -0.63 -6.32 -4.16
CA TYR A 3 0.25 -5.53 -3.32
C TYR A 3 0.64 -4.24 -4.02
N TYR A 4 0.66 -3.14 -3.30
CA TYR A 4 0.98 -1.83 -3.83
C TYR A 4 1.95 -1.11 -2.90
N VAL A 5 2.80 -0.26 -3.46
CA VAL A 5 3.62 0.66 -2.68
C VAL A 5 3.20 2.07 -3.01
N LEU A 6 2.88 2.85 -1.98
CA LEU A 6 2.48 4.25 -2.14
C LEU A 6 3.71 5.12 -2.44
N ASN A 7 3.55 6.12 -3.31
CA ASN A 7 4.63 6.96 -3.82
C ASN A 7 4.36 8.47 -3.71
N ASP A 8 3.30 8.85 -3.00
CA ASP A 8 3.05 10.26 -2.62
C ASP A 8 4.05 10.72 -1.54
N TYR A 9 4.04 12.03 -1.23
CA TYR A 9 4.97 12.61 -0.27
C TYR A 9 4.78 12.11 1.17
N GLU A 10 3.53 11.91 1.59
CA GLU A 10 3.21 11.58 2.99
C GLU A 10 3.36 10.07 3.27
N HIS A 11 3.08 9.21 2.28
CA HIS A 11 3.04 7.77 2.49
C HIS A 11 4.08 6.99 1.70
N ARG A 12 5.09 7.66 1.13
CA ARG A 12 6.14 7.03 0.32
C ARG A 12 6.70 5.76 0.96
N GLY A 13 6.69 4.66 0.21
CA GLY A 13 7.22 3.37 0.65
C GLY A 13 6.29 2.61 1.60
N THR A 14 5.05 3.05 1.79
CA THR A 14 4.03 2.28 2.52
C THR A 14 3.56 1.13 1.66
N LEU A 15 3.74 -0.10 2.16
CA LEU A 15 3.26 -1.31 1.52
C LEU A 15 1.79 -1.54 1.89
N ILE A 16 0.95 -1.66 0.87
CA ILE A 16 -0.48 -1.93 0.97
C ILE A 16 -0.79 -3.32 0.41
N ARG A 17 -1.49 -4.14 1.18
CA ARG A 17 -2.13 -5.37 0.73
C ARG A 17 -3.61 -5.12 0.50
N SER A 18 -4.10 -5.40 -0.71
CA SER A 18 -5.51 -5.23 -1.09
C SER A 18 -6.19 -6.59 -1.31
N GLU A 19 -7.31 -6.77 -0.62
CA GLU A 19 -8.15 -7.97 -0.63
C GLU A 19 -9.61 -7.56 -0.88
N GLY A 20 -10.00 -7.54 -2.15
CA GLY A 20 -11.32 -7.03 -2.56
C GLY A 20 -11.50 -5.57 -2.12
N ARG A 21 -12.51 -5.32 -1.29
CA ARG A 21 -12.81 -3.98 -0.71
C ARG A 21 -11.99 -3.63 0.53
N LYS A 22 -11.16 -4.56 1.03
CA LYS A 22 -10.32 -4.35 2.21
C LYS A 22 -8.91 -4.00 1.76
N SER A 23 -8.29 -3.04 2.46
CA SER A 23 -6.87 -2.73 2.34
C SER A 23 -6.20 -2.75 3.70
N PHE A 24 -4.95 -3.15 3.72
CA PHE A 24 -4.13 -3.23 4.93
C PHE A 24 -2.78 -2.59 4.64
N LYS A 25 -2.27 -1.77 5.55
CA LYS A 25 -0.89 -1.26 5.50
C LYS A 25 0.01 -2.17 6.32
N TYR A 26 1.23 -2.38 5.85
CA TYR A 26 2.24 -3.09 6.63
C TYR A 26 2.84 -2.16 7.69
N ASP A 27 2.93 -2.65 8.91
CA ASP A 27 3.59 -2.06 10.05
C ASP A 27 4.54 -3.10 10.67
N LYS A 28 5.78 -2.72 10.97
CA LYS A 28 6.80 -3.68 11.43
C LYS A 28 6.45 -4.28 12.80
N GLU A 29 5.84 -3.50 13.69
CA GLU A 29 5.53 -3.93 15.05
C GLU A 29 4.19 -4.66 15.11
N ARG A 30 3.22 -4.23 14.30
CA ARG A 30 1.82 -4.67 14.36
C ARG A 30 1.41 -5.61 13.22
N GLY A 31 2.27 -5.80 12.22
CA GLY A 31 1.96 -6.54 11.00
C GLY A 31 0.95 -5.81 10.12
N TRP A 32 -0.01 -6.54 9.55
CA TRP A 32 -1.00 -5.96 8.64
C TRP A 32 -2.12 -5.22 9.38
N VAL A 33 -2.11 -3.90 9.30
CA VAL A 33 -3.11 -3.02 9.96
C VAL A 33 -4.16 -2.58 8.94
N ARG A 34 -5.45 -2.78 9.26
CA ARG A 34 -6.56 -2.37 8.39
C ARG A 34 -6.50 -0.85 8.13
N THR A 35 -6.66 -0.46 6.86
CA THR A 35 -6.66 0.95 6.44
C THR A 35 -7.67 1.19 5.32
N GLY A 36 -8.11 2.44 5.18
CA GLY A 36 -8.92 2.92 4.05
C GLY A 36 -8.12 3.79 3.06
N ILE A 37 -6.83 4.00 3.31
CA ILE A 37 -6.01 4.99 2.58
C ILE A 37 -5.97 4.74 1.07
N MET A 38 -5.96 3.47 0.65
CA MET A 38 -5.91 3.07 -0.76
C MET A 38 -7.06 3.65 -1.60
N ALA A 39 -8.18 4.04 -0.97
CA ALA A 39 -9.28 4.67 -1.68
C ALA A 39 -8.88 6.02 -2.31
N GLN A 40 -8.04 6.81 -1.65
CA GLN A 40 -7.59 8.12 -2.17
C GLN A 40 -6.74 7.94 -3.43
N PHE A 41 -5.84 6.96 -3.42
CA PHE A 41 -4.96 6.65 -4.55
C PHE A 41 -5.69 6.13 -5.79
N ARG A 42 -6.93 5.64 -5.64
CA ARG A 42 -7.75 5.12 -6.75
C ARG A 42 -8.88 6.06 -7.18
N PHE A 43 -9.04 7.20 -6.51
CA PHE A 43 -10.08 8.16 -6.84
C PHE A 43 -9.52 9.24 -7.77
N PRO A 44 -10.03 9.40 -9.00
CA PRO A 44 -9.44 10.31 -10.01
C PRO A 44 -9.27 11.77 -9.56
N ASP A 45 -10.17 12.27 -8.71
CA ASP A 45 -10.09 13.66 -8.22
C ASP A 45 -9.15 13.82 -7.00
N SER A 46 -8.51 12.74 -6.55
CA SER A 46 -7.56 12.80 -5.44
C SER A 46 -6.22 13.40 -5.90
N PRO A 47 -5.58 14.26 -5.09
CA PRO A 47 -4.24 14.77 -5.42
C PRO A 47 -3.16 13.69 -5.46
N VAL A 48 -3.43 12.51 -4.90
CA VAL A 48 -2.53 11.35 -4.90
C VAL A 48 -3.03 10.23 -5.81
N TYR A 49 -3.95 10.54 -6.73
CA TYR A 49 -4.44 9.58 -7.71
C TYR A 49 -3.27 8.95 -8.48
N ASP A 50 -3.32 7.63 -8.63
CA ASP A 50 -2.31 6.82 -9.33
C ASP A 50 -0.87 6.97 -8.77
N SER A 51 -0.71 7.56 -7.58
CA SER A 51 0.57 7.74 -6.91
C SER A 51 0.98 6.48 -6.14
N TYR A 52 1.00 5.35 -6.83
CA TYR A 52 1.42 4.05 -6.30
C TYR A 52 1.92 3.16 -7.44
N TYR A 53 2.58 2.06 -7.11
CA TYR A 53 2.91 1.02 -8.09
C TYR A 53 2.56 -0.35 -7.53
N GLU A 54 2.10 -1.24 -8.41
CA GLU A 54 1.84 -2.65 -8.06
C GLU A 54 3.17 -3.39 -7.93
N VAL A 55 3.24 -4.28 -6.94
CA VAL A 55 4.39 -5.14 -6.69
C VAL A 55 3.93 -6.59 -6.57
N THR A 56 4.82 -7.52 -6.88
CA THR A 56 4.56 -8.95 -6.67
C THR A 56 4.61 -9.29 -5.18
N GLU A 57 4.11 -10.47 -4.81
CA GLU A 57 4.20 -10.97 -3.44
C GLU A 57 5.66 -11.15 -2.98
N GLU A 58 6.55 -11.58 -3.87
CA GLU A 58 7.97 -11.72 -3.58
C GLU A 58 8.63 -10.36 -3.34
N GLN A 59 8.25 -9.34 -4.11
CA GLN A 59 8.72 -7.97 -3.89
C GLN A 59 8.19 -7.40 -2.57
N ALA A 60 6.91 -7.62 -2.28
CA ALA A 60 6.31 -7.24 -1.00
C ALA A 60 7.04 -7.89 0.18
N SER A 61 7.39 -9.17 0.07
CA SER A 61 8.15 -9.91 1.08
C SER A 61 9.53 -9.30 1.33
N LYS A 62 10.27 -8.99 0.27
CA LYS A 62 11.56 -8.28 0.38
C LYS A 62 11.44 -6.90 1.04
N ILE A 63 10.38 -6.16 0.76
CA ILE A 63 10.13 -4.86 1.40
C ILE A 63 9.86 -5.02 2.90
N MET A 64 9.12 -6.06 3.30
CA MET A 64 8.87 -6.37 4.71
C MET A 64 10.15 -6.73 5.46
N GLU A 65 11.08 -7.46 4.83
CA GLU A 65 12.37 -7.83 5.42
C GLU A 65 13.32 -6.62 5.62
N GLN A 66 13.20 -5.59 4.78
CA GLN A 66 14.07 -4.41 4.81
C GLN A 66 13.60 -3.30 5.77
N LYS A 67 12.32 -3.29 6.16
CA LYS A 67 11.75 -2.31 7.11
C LYS A 67 12.02 -2.73 8.54
#